data_AF-A0A838KNQ1-F1
#
_entry.id   AF-A0A838KNQ1-F1
#
_cell.length_a   1.000
_cell.length_b   1.000
_cell.length_c   1.000
_cell.angle_alpha   90.00
_cell.angle_beta   90.00
_cell.angle_gamma   90.00
#
_symmetry.space_group_name_H-M   'P 1'
#
loop_
_entity.id
_entity.type
_entity.pdbx_description
1 polymer ?
#
loop_
_entity_poly.entity_id
_entity_poly.type
_entity_poly.pdbx_seq_one_letter_code
_entity_poly.pdbx_strand_id
1 'polypeptide(L)'
;RQHHEAGLSTVVTCSALRKGYRDVLRKADPQTFFIHLSGREELLRRRMEARQHFMPTSLLRSQLDTLEQLEQSESGMTIDVAAPVDEVVDQALTAARAVLDG
;
A
#
# COMPACT_ATOMS: atom_id res chain seq x y z
N ARG A 1 15.20 -9.54 -0.50
CA ARG A 1 16.63 -9.77 -0.81
C ARG A 1 16.81 -10.98 -1.73
N GLN A 2 16.52 -12.22 -1.31
CA GLN A 2 16.71 -13.42 -2.15
C GLN A 2 15.98 -13.40 -3.51
N HIS A 3 14.77 -12.82 -3.61
CA HIS A 3 14.04 -12.75 -4.89
C HIS A 3 14.57 -11.67 -5.86
N HIS A 4 15.05 -10.53 -5.33
CA HIS A 4 15.60 -9.44 -6.16
C HIS A 4 16.91 -9.86 -6.84
N GLU A 5 17.77 -10.59 -6.13
CA GLU A 5 19.01 -11.16 -6.68
C GLU A 5 18.78 -12.22 -7.77
N ALA A 6 17.57 -12.79 -7.84
CA ALA A 6 17.14 -13.73 -8.88
C ALA A 6 16.39 -13.06 -10.05
N GLY A 7 16.26 -11.73 -10.07
CA GLY A 7 15.51 -10.99 -11.08
C GLY A 7 13.98 -11.13 -10.95
N LEU A 8 13.47 -11.54 -9.79
CA LEU A 8 12.04 -11.75 -9.54
C LEU A 8 11.46 -10.58 -8.74
N SER A 9 10.47 -9.90 -9.31
CA SER A 9 9.67 -8.88 -8.62
C SER A 9 8.91 -9.50 -7.45
N THR A 10 8.81 -8.78 -6.32
CA THR A 10 8.11 -9.24 -5.12
C THR A 10 7.05 -8.23 -4.71
N VAL A 11 5.85 -8.71 -4.38
CA VAL A 11 4.78 -7.91 -3.76
C VAL A 11 4.65 -8.30 -2.30
N VAL A 12 4.64 -7.30 -1.42
CA VAL A 12 4.46 -7.50 0.03
C VAL A 12 3.37 -6.58 0.54
N THR A 13 2.55 -7.08 1.47
CA THR A 13 1.58 -6.26 2.19
C THR A 13 2.20 -5.76 3.49
N CYS A 14 2.36 -4.45 3.62
CA CYS A 14 2.87 -3.80 4.83
C CYS A 14 2.01 -2.56 5.12
N SER A 15 1.66 -2.32 6.39
CA SER A 15 0.92 -1.12 6.75
C SER A 15 1.73 0.15 6.49
N ALA A 16 3.06 0.10 6.71
CA ALA A 16 4.06 1.14 6.40
C ALA A 16 3.56 2.59 6.60
N LEU A 17 2.81 2.80 7.69
CA LEU A 17 1.95 3.99 7.86
C LEU A 17 2.75 5.28 7.99
N ARG A 18 3.98 5.19 8.47
CA ARG A 18 4.89 6.32 8.63
C ARG A 18 5.96 6.31 7.54
N LYS A 19 6.33 7.49 7.07
CA LYS A 19 7.45 7.72 6.16
C LYS A 19 8.74 7.07 6.66
N GLY A 20 9.02 7.15 7.97
CA GLY A 20 10.21 6.49 8.55
C GLY A 20 10.27 4.98 8.30
N TYR A 21 9.12 4.30 8.23
CA TYR A 21 9.06 2.88 7.87
C TYR A 21 9.25 2.66 6.38
N ARG A 22 8.68 3.55 5.54
CA ARG A 22 8.89 3.52 4.09
C ARG A 22 10.35 3.79 3.72
N ASP A 23 11.03 4.67 4.44
CA ASP A 23 12.46 4.95 4.29
C ASP A 23 13.32 3.69 4.57
N VAL A 24 12.94 2.87 5.55
CA VAL A 24 13.64 1.60 5.81
C VAL A 24 13.49 0.64 4.64
N LEU A 25 12.29 0.55 4.05
CA LEU A 25 12.05 -0.29 2.86
C LEU A 25 12.84 0.21 1.65
N ARG A 26 12.83 1.53 1.39
CA ARG A 26 13.61 2.14 0.30
C ARG A 26 15.12 1.99 0.46
N LYS A 27 15.62 1.98 1.70
CA LYS A 27 17.04 1.69 1.97
C LYS A 27 17.42 0.25 1.66
N ALA A 28 16.48 -0.69 1.81
CA ALA A 28 16.70 -2.09 1.48
C ALA A 28 16.67 -2.31 -0.05
N ASP A 29 15.82 -1.57 -0.75
CA ASP A 29 15.73 -1.57 -2.22
C ASP A 29 15.26 -0.19 -2.73
N PRO A 30 16.13 0.60 -3.39
CA PRO A 30 15.77 1.91 -3.95
C PRO A 30 14.69 1.86 -5.03
N GLN A 31 14.46 0.70 -5.64
CA GLN A 31 13.40 0.49 -6.64
C GLN A 31 12.04 0.18 -6.00
N THR A 32 11.94 0.22 -4.67
CA THR A 32 10.67 0.01 -3.96
C THR A 32 9.61 1.01 -4.41
N PHE A 33 8.50 0.47 -4.94
CA PHE A 33 7.31 1.23 -5.31
C PHE A 33 6.16 0.97 -4.34
N PHE A 34 5.49 2.03 -3.89
CA PHE A 34 4.39 1.94 -2.92
C PHE A 34 3.03 2.05 -3.60
N ILE A 35 2.16 1.06 -3.37
CA ILE A 35 0.72 1.20 -3.61
C ILE A 35 0.04 1.55 -2.29
N HIS A 36 -0.40 2.80 -2.15
CA HIS A 36 -1.13 3.27 -0.98
C HIS A 36 -2.64 3.18 -1.25
N LEU A 37 -3.27 2.17 -0.68
CA LEU A 37 -4.73 2.01 -0.73
C LEU A 37 -5.39 2.95 0.29
N SER A 38 -6.04 4.00 -0.19
CA SER A 38 -6.67 5.03 0.64
C SER A 38 -8.19 4.93 0.59
N GLY A 39 -8.87 5.39 1.63
CA GLY A 39 -10.33 5.44 1.67
C GLY A 39 -10.85 6.14 2.91
N ARG A 40 -12.11 6.58 2.87
CA ARG A 40 -12.76 7.20 4.03
C ARG A 40 -12.91 6.19 5.17
N GLU A 41 -12.72 6.62 6.42
CA GLU A 41 -12.79 5.76 7.61
C GLU A 41 -14.07 4.90 7.63
N GLU A 42 -15.22 5.50 7.34
CA GLU A 42 -16.50 4.81 7.34
C GLU A 42 -16.55 3.64 6.34
N LEU A 43 -16.00 3.84 5.13
CA LEU A 43 -15.93 2.79 4.12
C LEU A 43 -15.01 1.66 4.58
N LEU A 44 -13.84 2.01 5.13
CA LEU A 44 -12.86 1.03 5.60
C LEU A 44 -13.43 0.20 6.76
N ARG A 45 -14.05 0.85 7.75
CA ARG A 45 -14.72 0.22 8.89
C ARG A 45 -15.77 -0.77 8.42
N ARG A 46 -16.69 -0.34 7.56
CA ARG A 46 -17.75 -1.21 7.02
C ARG A 46 -17.18 -2.43 6.29
N ARG A 47 -16.11 -2.26 5.50
CA ARG A 47 -15.46 -3.37 4.79
C ARG A 47 -14.76 -4.34 5.75
N MET A 48 -14.16 -3.83 6.81
CA MET A 48 -13.54 -4.65 7.86
C MET A 48 -14.59 -5.42 8.69
N GLU A 49 -15.76 -4.86 8.92
CA GLU A 49 -16.84 -5.54 9.67
C GLU A 49 -17.52 -6.63 8.83
N ALA A 50 -17.63 -6.44 7.51
CA ALA A 50 -18.28 -7.38 6.60
C ALA A 50 -17.45 -8.65 6.30
N ARG A 51 -16.22 -8.75 6.80
CA ARG A 51 -15.26 -9.82 6.49
C ARG A 51 -14.66 -10.36 7.78
N GLN A 52 -14.33 -11.65 7.80
CA GLN A 52 -13.59 -12.21 8.92
C GLN A 52 -12.13 -11.72 8.88
N HIS A 53 -11.85 -10.64 9.60
CA HIS A 53 -10.53 -10.04 9.67
C HIS A 53 -9.80 -10.42 10.96
N PHE A 54 -8.49 -10.68 10.84
CA PHE A 54 -7.61 -10.89 11.98
C PHE A 54 -7.35 -9.59 12.77
N MET A 55 -7.45 -8.43 12.12
CA MET A 55 -7.27 -7.14 12.80
C MET A 55 -8.61 -6.60 13.34
N PRO A 56 -8.67 -6.27 14.64
CA PRO A 56 -9.86 -5.67 15.22
C PRO A 56 -10.10 -4.26 14.65
N THR A 57 -11.36 -3.95 14.36
CA THR A 57 -11.80 -2.64 13.83
C THR A 57 -11.47 -1.48 14.77
N SER A 58 -11.23 -1.75 16.06
CA SER A 58 -10.77 -0.77 17.05
C SER A 58 -9.40 -0.16 16.70
N LEU A 59 -8.56 -0.83 15.90
CA LEU A 59 -7.26 -0.31 15.47
C LEU A 59 -7.34 0.62 14.26
N LEU A 60 -8.48 0.67 13.55
CA LEU A 60 -8.59 1.46 12.32
C LEU A 60 -8.27 2.93 12.57
N ARG A 61 -8.83 3.50 13.65
CA ARG A 61 -8.63 4.92 13.98
C ARG A 61 -7.17 5.24 14.28
N SER A 62 -6.50 4.42 15.10
CA SER A 62 -5.08 4.64 15.41
C SER A 62 -4.18 4.47 14.18
N GLN A 63 -4.55 3.58 13.24
CA GLN A 63 -3.84 3.46 11.96
C GLN A 63 -4.01 4.70 11.09
N LEU A 64 -5.23 5.24 10.98
CA LEU A 64 -5.49 6.48 10.25
C LEU A 64 -4.79 7.69 10.88
N ASP A 65 -4.82 7.79 12.21
CA ASP A 65 -4.11 8.85 12.94
C ASP A 65 -2.57 8.76 12.77
N THR A 66 -2.06 7.55 12.52
CA THR A 66 -0.63 7.30 12.29
C THR A 66 -0.24 7.46 10.81
N LEU A 67 -1.21 7.50 9.90
CA LEU A 67 -0.97 7.52 8.45
C LEU A 67 -0.36 8.85 8.01
N GLU A 68 0.90 8.80 7.61
CA GLU A 68 1.56 9.86 6.86
C GLU A 68 1.36 9.60 5.37
N GLN A 69 0.75 10.56 4.66
CA GLN A 69 0.52 10.46 3.22
C GLN A 69 1.83 10.21 2.45
N LEU A 70 1.73 9.58 1.28
CA LEU A 70 2.87 9.46 0.37
C LEU A 70 3.35 10.85 -0.05
N GLU A 71 4.64 11.11 0.09
CA GLU A 71 5.26 12.34 -0.39
C GLU A 71 5.63 12.24 -1.86
N GLN A 72 5.80 13.39 -2.52
CA GLN A 72 6.29 13.45 -3.91
C GLN A 72 7.71 12.87 -4.09
N SER A 73 8.48 12.79 -3.00
CA SER A 73 9.83 12.20 -2.98
C SER A 73 9.82 10.66 -2.92
N GLU A 74 8.63 10.05 -2.78
CA GLU A 74 8.44 8.62 -2.67
C GLU A 74 7.86 8.08 -3.97
N SER A 75 8.47 7.04 -4.53
CA SER A 75 7.93 6.34 -5.69
C SER A 75 6.69 5.54 -5.26
N GLY A 76 5.51 6.01 -5.63
CA GLY A 76 4.28 5.33 -5.30
C GLY A 76 3.05 5.97 -5.92
N MET A 77 1.93 5.27 -5.79
CA MET A 77 0.62 5.74 -6.20
C MET A 77 -0.39 5.52 -5.09
N THR A 78 -1.23 6.54 -4.86
CA THR A 78 -2.40 6.41 -3.98
C THR A 78 -3.61 6.03 -4.82
N ILE A 79 -4.33 4.99 -4.41
CA ILE A 79 -5.51 4.46 -5.09
C ILE A 79 -6.69 4.46 -4.12
N ASP A 80 -7.80 5.10 -4.50
CA ASP A 80 -9.02 5.13 -3.69
C ASP A 80 -9.73 3.78 -3.77
N VAL A 81 -9.90 3.14 -2.62
CA VAL A 81 -10.59 1.85 -2.51
C VAL A 81 -12.10 1.98 -2.64
N ALA A 82 -12.68 3.18 -2.76
CA ALA A 82 -14.11 3.37 -3.01
C ALA A 82 -14.58 2.74 -4.32
N ALA A 83 -13.68 2.60 -5.30
CA ALA A 83 -13.94 1.91 -6.56
C ALA A 83 -14.20 0.39 -6.36
N PRO A 84 -14.82 -0.27 -7.35
CA PRO A 84 -14.86 -1.74 -7.44
C PRO A 84 -13.47 -2.36 -7.35
N VAL A 85 -13.39 -3.59 -6.80
CA VAL A 85 -12.10 -4.25 -6.56
C VAL A 85 -11.29 -4.45 -7.84
N ASP A 86 -11.95 -4.78 -8.94
CA ASP A 86 -11.30 -4.99 -10.24
C ASP A 86 -10.64 -3.70 -10.74
N GLU A 87 -11.31 -2.56 -10.59
CA GLU A 87 -10.74 -1.25 -10.94
C GLU A 87 -9.56 -0.86 -10.05
N VAL A 88 -9.61 -1.18 -8.76
CA VAL A 88 -8.49 -0.95 -7.83
C VAL A 88 -7.28 -1.81 -8.23
N VAL A 89 -7.52 -3.06 -8.63
CA VAL A 89 -6.48 -3.98 -9.10
C VAL A 89 -5.88 -3.47 -10.41
N ASP A 90 -6.71 -3.07 -11.38
CA ASP A 90 -6.25 -2.54 -12.66
C ASP A 90 -5.41 -1.27 -12.50
N GLN A 91 -5.82 -0.36 -11.62
CA GLN A 91 -5.03 0.82 -11.28
C GLN A 91 -3.69 0.46 -10.66
N ALA A 92 -3.66 -0.51 -9.73
CA ALA A 92 -2.43 -0.95 -9.08
C ALA A 92 -1.47 -1.63 -10.07
N LEU A 93 -1.99 -2.47 -10.97
CA LEU A 93 -1.20 -3.12 -12.01
C LEU A 93 -0.64 -2.11 -13.00
N THR A 94 -1.46 -1.15 -13.45
CA THR A 94 -1.02 -0.07 -14.35
C THR A 94 0.10 0.75 -13.72
N ALA A 95 -0.06 1.12 -12.44
CA ALA A 95 0.94 1.87 -11.70
C ALA A 95 2.25 1.10 -11.51
N ALA A 96 2.17 -0.17 -11.11
CA ALA A 96 3.34 -1.01 -10.90
C ALA A 96 4.08 -1.28 -12.21
N ARG A 97 3.35 -1.49 -13.32
CA ARG A 97 3.93 -1.79 -14.62
C ARG A 97 4.76 -0.64 -15.19
N ALA A 98 4.33 0.60 -14.96
CA ALA A 98 5.10 1.80 -15.33
C ALA A 98 6.50 1.85 -14.67
N VAL A 99 6.72 1.10 -13.59
CA VAL A 99 8.00 1.02 -12.87
C VAL A 99 8.77 -0.27 -13.17
N LEU A 100 8.08 -1.37 -13.47
CA LEU A 100 8.69 -2.66 -13.77
C LEU A 100 9.20 -2.79 -15.21
N ASP A 101 8.57 -2.09 -16.16
CA ASP A 101 8.95 -2.11 -17.58
C ASP A 101 9.97 -0.99 -17.93
N GLY A 102 10.47 -0.25 -16.93
CA GLY A 102 11.40 0.89 -17.07
C GLY A 102 12.85 0.59 -16.71
#